data_AF-A0A8C5E3L1-F1
#
_entry.id   AF-A0A8C5E3L1-F1
#
_cell.length_a   1.000
_cell.length_b   1.000
_cell.length_c   1.000
_cell.angle_alpha   90.00
_cell.angle_beta   90.00
_cell.angle_gamma   90.00
#
_symmetry.space_group_name_H-M   'P 1'
#
loop_
_entity.id
_entity.type
_entity.pdbx_description
1 polymer ?
#
loop_
_entity_poly.entity_id
_entity_poly.type
_entity_poly.pdbx_seq_one_letter_code
_entity_poly.pdbx_strand_id
1 'polypeptide(L)'
;MALTVPPPDCSLLLPCDPALERHIEEVWTARLAKEPWLFNGTKFRLHSFSLMPSKHPLCPHEDQTRQTQCDSDLCAAQSETKLTNCMNDLQRESKGDVPSIRPLLTLTLGLTCYKDYLGTNWSSQVEELRQRGEVEYGDPLALLAQPLGVGAVLFTHDGHVVLIRRSQRVAEAGGQLDIPGGHPEPEVGWMMDGCGVRDQRPEAVVSELFSSVCAEIRDEVVVTDSDLPVHCSLTSDEVRSLYWKGGAEAHESTDIVFLSRTVSLEQLHRSSPLWSELCPSAKGAVMLYQRVRPDGDQSMLHKGTTAH
;
A
#
# COMPACT_ATOMS: atom_id res chain seq x y z
N MET A 1 8.20 -4.37 -14.28
CA MET A 1 7.89 -5.12 -13.05
C MET A 1 6.70 -6.01 -13.37
N ALA A 2 6.81 -7.33 -13.22
CA ALA A 2 5.70 -8.22 -13.52
C ALA A 2 4.96 -8.52 -12.22
N LEU A 3 3.76 -7.94 -12.08
CA LEU A 3 2.81 -8.19 -11.01
C LEU A 3 1.71 -9.09 -11.56
N THR A 4 1.28 -10.09 -10.80
CA THR A 4 0.13 -10.93 -11.16
C THR A 4 -0.79 -11.15 -9.97
N VAL A 5 -2.05 -11.45 -10.28
CA VAL A 5 -3.10 -11.81 -9.33
C VAL A 5 -3.60 -13.21 -9.72
N PRO A 6 -3.56 -14.21 -8.82
CA PRO A 6 -4.06 -15.55 -9.11
C PRO A 6 -5.60 -15.53 -9.23
N PRO A 7 -6.21 -16.55 -9.86
CA PRO A 7 -7.66 -16.64 -9.92
C PRO A 7 -8.27 -16.73 -8.51
N PRO A 8 -9.51 -16.25 -8.35
CA PRO A 8 -10.18 -16.18 -7.06
C PRO A 8 -10.54 -17.56 -6.50
N ASP A 9 -10.42 -17.69 -5.18
CA ASP A 9 -10.89 -18.81 -4.37
C ASP A 9 -11.86 -18.27 -3.30
N CYS A 10 -12.81 -19.08 -2.83
CA CYS A 10 -13.75 -18.69 -1.77
C CYS A 10 -13.02 -18.32 -0.47
N SER A 11 -11.80 -18.82 -0.26
CA SER A 11 -10.91 -18.42 0.85
C SER A 11 -10.45 -16.96 0.81
N LEU A 12 -10.65 -16.26 -0.32
CA LEU A 12 -10.22 -14.87 -0.48
C LEU A 12 -11.26 -13.87 0.05
N LEU A 13 -12.47 -14.31 0.36
CA LEU A 13 -13.50 -13.54 1.03
C LEU A 13 -13.41 -13.73 2.55
N LEU A 14 -14.17 -12.94 3.30
CA LEU A 14 -14.43 -13.27 4.70
C LEU A 14 -15.14 -14.63 4.80
N PRO A 15 -14.80 -15.49 5.77
CA PRO A 15 -15.50 -16.74 5.98
C PRO A 15 -17.00 -16.53 6.25
N CYS A 16 -17.84 -17.41 5.71
CA CYS A 16 -19.28 -17.44 6.01
C CYS A 16 -19.50 -17.90 7.46
N ASP A 17 -19.42 -16.98 8.40
CA ASP A 17 -19.68 -17.18 9.82
C ASP A 17 -20.94 -16.39 10.24
N PRO A 18 -22.06 -17.07 10.56
CA PRO A 18 -23.31 -16.40 10.94
C PRO A 18 -23.22 -15.51 12.18
N ALA A 19 -22.28 -15.75 13.09
CA ALA A 19 -22.06 -14.89 14.24
C ALA A 19 -21.34 -13.60 13.84
N LEU A 20 -20.30 -13.72 13.00
CA LEU A 20 -19.58 -12.59 12.43
C LEU A 20 -20.50 -11.73 11.55
N GLU A 21 -21.24 -12.34 10.63
CA GLU A 21 -22.17 -11.65 9.73
C GLU A 21 -23.21 -10.85 10.50
N ARG A 22 -23.76 -11.42 11.58
CA ARG A 22 -24.71 -10.73 12.46
C ARG A 22 -24.07 -9.54 13.14
N HIS A 23 -22.87 -9.70 13.69
CA HIS A 23 -22.14 -8.59 14.32
C HIS A 23 -21.85 -7.46 13.32
N ILE A 24 -21.40 -7.78 12.10
CA ILE A 24 -21.18 -6.81 11.03
C ILE A 24 -22.49 -6.05 10.71
N GLU A 25 -23.62 -6.75 10.60
CA GLU A 25 -24.93 -6.14 10.35
C GLU A 25 -25.37 -5.21 11.49
N GLU A 26 -25.15 -5.61 12.74
CA GLU A 26 -25.47 -4.81 13.91
C GLU A 26 -24.66 -3.50 13.94
N VAL A 27 -23.34 -3.59 13.70
CA VAL A 27 -22.45 -2.41 13.62
C VAL A 27 -22.89 -1.47 12.49
N TRP A 28 -23.17 -2.03 11.31
CA TRP A 28 -23.59 -1.26 10.14
C TRP A 28 -24.94 -0.57 10.34
N THR A 29 -25.92 -1.28 10.89
CA THR A 29 -27.25 -0.74 11.17
C THR A 29 -27.17 0.40 12.19
N ALA A 30 -26.38 0.22 13.27
CA ALA A 30 -26.16 1.26 14.27
C ALA A 30 -25.46 2.50 13.69
N ARG A 31 -24.57 2.29 12.70
CA ARG A 31 -23.89 3.37 11.99
C ARG A 31 -24.84 4.15 11.09
N LEU A 32 -25.62 3.47 10.24
CA LEU A 32 -26.61 4.10 9.35
C LEU A 32 -27.69 4.86 10.13
N ALA A 33 -28.05 4.40 11.33
CA ALA A 33 -28.99 5.12 12.19
C ALA A 33 -28.49 6.50 12.62
N LYS A 34 -27.17 6.72 12.68
CA LYS A 34 -26.54 8.00 13.01
C LYS A 34 -26.19 8.81 11.77
N GLU A 35 -25.73 8.13 10.73
CA GLU A 35 -25.18 8.73 9.50
C GLU A 35 -25.86 8.09 8.28
N PRO A 36 -27.14 8.43 8.01
CA PRO A 36 -27.96 7.76 6.98
C PRO A 36 -27.49 8.02 5.54
N TRP A 37 -26.56 8.95 5.35
CA TRP A 37 -25.94 9.25 4.05
C TRP A 37 -24.79 8.30 3.70
N LEU A 38 -24.33 7.46 4.63
CA LEU A 38 -23.28 6.49 4.35
C LEU A 38 -23.78 5.42 3.37
N PHE A 39 -22.89 5.00 2.49
CA PHE A 39 -23.11 3.90 1.55
C PHE A 39 -22.00 2.86 1.70
N ASN A 40 -22.30 1.62 1.30
CA ASN A 40 -21.30 0.57 1.27
C ASN A 40 -20.55 0.61 -0.07
N GLY A 41 -19.22 0.47 -0.03
CA GLY A 41 -18.36 0.41 -1.22
C GLY A 41 -17.53 -0.86 -1.23
N THR A 42 -17.41 -1.51 -2.39
CA THR A 42 -16.58 -2.72 -2.58
C THR A 42 -15.11 -2.34 -2.57
N LYS A 43 -14.24 -3.16 -1.97
CA LYS A 43 -12.79 -2.95 -1.90
C LYS A 43 -12.05 -4.24 -2.22
N PHE A 44 -10.80 -4.14 -2.69
CA PHE A 44 -9.90 -5.29 -2.73
C PHE A 44 -9.52 -5.73 -1.32
N ARG A 45 -9.53 -7.04 -1.06
CA ARG A 45 -9.01 -7.64 0.18
C ARG A 45 -7.62 -8.20 -0.07
N LEU A 46 -6.62 -7.75 0.68
CA LEU A 46 -5.29 -8.36 0.61
C LEU A 46 -5.25 -9.64 1.45
N HIS A 47 -5.12 -10.79 0.79
CA HIS A 47 -4.97 -12.08 1.48
C HIS A 47 -3.50 -12.38 1.75
N SER A 48 -2.66 -12.35 0.72
CA SER A 48 -1.22 -12.63 0.85
C SER A 48 -0.42 -12.07 -0.32
N PHE A 49 0.91 -12.07 -0.18
CA PHE A 49 1.82 -11.75 -1.29
C PHE A 49 3.01 -12.69 -1.29
N SER A 50 3.63 -12.87 -2.46
CA SER A 50 4.89 -13.60 -2.59
C SER A 50 5.84 -12.90 -3.55
N LEU A 51 7.09 -12.80 -3.14
CA LEU A 51 8.19 -12.30 -3.97
C LEU A 51 8.94 -13.48 -4.56
N MET A 52 9.34 -13.38 -5.84
CA MET A 52 10.18 -14.43 -6.42
C MET A 52 11.56 -14.47 -5.73
N PRO A 53 12.03 -15.67 -5.33
CA PRO A 53 13.41 -15.84 -4.90
C PRO A 53 14.35 -15.46 -6.04
N SER A 54 15.33 -14.61 -5.77
CA SER A 54 16.34 -14.29 -6.78
C SER A 54 17.20 -15.52 -7.08
N LYS A 55 17.52 -15.75 -8.36
CA LYS A 55 18.39 -16.84 -8.80
C LYS A 55 19.86 -16.51 -8.49
N HIS A 56 20.25 -16.49 -7.22
CA HIS A 56 21.66 -16.62 -6.85
C HIS A 56 21.83 -17.80 -5.89
N PRO A 57 22.45 -18.90 -6.33
CA PRO A 57 22.96 -19.91 -5.41
C PRO A 57 24.30 -19.39 -4.84
N LEU A 58 24.33 -19.07 -3.55
CA LEU A 58 25.58 -19.11 -2.80
C LEU A 58 25.59 -20.45 -2.05
N CYS A 59 26.45 -21.35 -2.50
CA CYS A 59 26.67 -22.68 -1.90
C CYS A 59 27.45 -22.58 -0.56
N PRO A 60 27.84 -23.70 0.07
CA PRO A 60 27.06 -24.42 1.08
C PRO A 60 27.78 -24.41 2.44
N HIS A 61 27.05 -24.57 3.55
CA HIS A 61 27.44 -25.46 4.65
C HIS A 61 26.30 -25.59 5.65
N GLU A 62 25.90 -26.84 5.86
CA GLU A 62 25.12 -27.29 7.00
C GLU A 62 25.87 -26.97 8.30
N ASP A 63 25.16 -26.52 9.33
CA ASP A 63 25.19 -27.27 10.59
C ASP A 63 23.90 -27.05 11.41
N GLN A 64 23.28 -28.17 11.77
CA GLN A 64 22.15 -28.22 12.69
C GLN A 64 22.69 -28.23 14.12
N THR A 65 22.24 -27.31 14.98
CA THR A 65 21.71 -27.58 16.33
C THR A 65 21.81 -26.33 17.23
N ARG A 66 20.66 -25.85 17.75
CA ARG A 66 20.32 -25.81 19.19
C ARG A 66 19.08 -24.94 19.43
N GLN A 67 18.11 -25.54 20.09
CA GLN A 67 16.98 -24.86 20.73
C GLN A 67 17.49 -23.92 21.83
N THR A 68 16.94 -22.70 21.87
CA THR A 68 16.73 -21.96 23.11
C THR A 68 15.52 -21.02 22.95
N GLN A 69 14.65 -21.12 23.94
CA GLN A 69 13.43 -20.37 24.24
C GLN A 69 13.77 -18.93 24.68
N CYS A 70 13.06 -17.90 24.18
CA CYS A 70 12.86 -16.57 24.82
C CYS A 70 12.16 -15.56 23.88
N ASP A 71 11.00 -15.08 24.35
CA ASP A 71 10.35 -13.77 24.22
C ASP A 71 9.92 -13.15 22.88
N SER A 72 8.65 -12.71 22.92
CA SER A 72 7.92 -11.82 22.02
C SER A 72 8.65 -10.51 21.74
N ASP A 73 8.45 -9.98 20.53
CA ASP A 73 8.95 -8.71 19.97
C ASP A 73 10.33 -8.75 19.29
N LEU A 74 10.41 -9.32 18.08
CA LEU A 74 11.39 -8.98 17.03
C LEU A 74 11.18 -9.87 15.79
N CYS A 75 10.37 -9.43 14.83
CA CYS A 75 10.29 -10.09 13.51
C CYS A 75 10.39 -9.05 12.38
N ALA A 76 11.52 -8.38 12.29
CA ALA A 76 11.83 -7.47 11.17
C ALA A 76 13.32 -7.38 10.80
N ALA A 77 14.19 -8.21 11.39
CA ALA A 77 15.63 -8.13 11.18
C ALA A 77 16.18 -9.50 10.79
N GLN A 78 15.87 -9.96 9.57
CA GLN A 78 16.60 -11.07 8.93
C GLN A 78 16.44 -11.15 7.40
N SER A 79 15.83 -10.15 6.75
CA SER A 79 15.71 -10.07 5.27
C SER A 79 16.59 -8.97 4.65
N GLU A 80 17.50 -8.39 5.42
CA GLU A 80 18.10 -7.08 5.18
C GLU A 80 19.19 -7.03 4.08
N THR A 81 19.68 -8.16 3.57
CA THR A 81 20.80 -8.17 2.60
C THR A 81 20.47 -8.68 1.19
N LYS A 82 19.22 -9.08 0.90
CA LYS A 82 18.89 -9.75 -0.38
C LYS A 82 18.29 -8.87 -1.48
N LEU A 83 17.77 -7.69 -1.16
CA LEU A 83 17.01 -6.85 -2.12
C LEU A 83 17.88 -6.01 -3.06
N THR A 84 19.10 -5.64 -2.65
CA THR A 84 19.93 -4.64 -3.36
C THR A 84 20.61 -5.17 -4.62
N ASN A 85 20.79 -6.49 -4.76
CA ASN A 85 21.53 -7.05 -5.89
C ASN A 85 20.66 -7.43 -7.10
N CYS A 86 19.33 -7.46 -6.98
CA CYS A 86 18.47 -7.95 -8.06
C CYS A 86 18.12 -6.92 -9.14
N MET A 87 18.37 -5.63 -8.90
CA MET A 87 17.98 -4.57 -9.83
C MET A 87 19.04 -4.24 -10.91
N ASN A 88 20.29 -4.66 -10.74
CA ASN A 88 21.38 -4.28 -11.66
C ASN A 88 21.57 -5.21 -12.87
N ASP A 89 20.99 -6.41 -12.89
CA ASP A 89 21.27 -7.41 -13.94
C ASP A 89 20.21 -7.52 -15.05
N LEU A 90 19.12 -6.74 -15.00
CA LEU A 90 18.06 -6.78 -16.02
C LEU A 90 18.43 -6.09 -17.35
N GLN A 91 19.66 -5.57 -17.51
CA GLN A 91 20.09 -4.88 -18.73
C GLN A 91 20.95 -5.74 -19.69
N ARG A 92 21.05 -7.06 -19.49
CA ARG A 92 21.98 -7.84 -20.32
C ARG A 92 21.57 -9.27 -20.65
N GLU A 93 20.46 -9.47 -21.35
CA GLU A 93 20.26 -10.72 -22.10
C GLU A 93 19.70 -10.47 -23.51
N SER A 94 20.40 -11.01 -24.51
CA SER A 94 20.06 -10.94 -25.93
C SER A 94 19.68 -12.32 -26.47
N LYS A 95 18.62 -12.31 -27.30
CA LYS A 95 18.25 -13.29 -28.35
C LYS A 95 17.89 -14.72 -27.92
N GLY A 96 16.65 -15.09 -28.23
CA GLY A 96 16.36 -16.43 -28.74
C GLY A 96 15.41 -17.31 -27.93
N ASP A 97 14.41 -16.75 -27.26
CA ASP A 97 13.15 -17.40 -26.90
C ASP A 97 12.22 -16.28 -26.40
N VAL A 98 10.91 -16.33 -26.67
CA VAL A 98 9.98 -15.37 -26.03
C VAL A 98 10.04 -15.66 -24.54
N PRO A 99 10.65 -14.79 -23.70
CA PRO A 99 10.78 -15.10 -22.29
C PRO A 99 9.37 -15.07 -21.72
N SER A 100 8.90 -16.21 -21.21
CA SER A 100 7.78 -16.20 -20.26
C SER A 100 8.22 -15.32 -19.09
N ILE A 101 7.80 -14.06 -19.10
CA ILE A 101 8.13 -13.09 -18.06
C ILE A 101 7.47 -13.61 -16.79
N ARG A 102 8.27 -14.25 -15.93
CA ARG A 102 7.79 -14.70 -14.62
C ARG A 102 7.53 -13.47 -13.74
N PRO A 103 6.41 -13.41 -13.02
CA PRO A 103 6.08 -12.29 -12.15
C PRO A 103 7.10 -12.18 -11.02
N LEU A 104 7.57 -10.96 -10.72
CA LEU A 104 8.47 -10.69 -9.58
C LEU A 104 7.72 -10.67 -8.24
N LEU A 105 6.45 -10.25 -8.30
CA LEU A 105 5.53 -10.15 -7.17
C LEU A 105 4.19 -10.77 -7.59
N THR A 106 3.66 -11.64 -6.74
CA THR A 106 2.28 -12.13 -6.85
C THR A 106 1.50 -11.60 -5.67
N LEU A 107 0.37 -10.92 -5.92
CA LEU A 107 -0.58 -10.50 -4.91
C LEU A 107 -1.81 -11.39 -4.97
N THR A 108 -2.14 -12.04 -3.86
CA THR A 108 -3.38 -12.80 -3.73
C THR A 108 -4.46 -11.87 -3.20
N LEU A 109 -5.45 -11.56 -4.04
CA LEU A 109 -6.48 -10.57 -3.74
C LEU A 109 -7.86 -11.21 -3.76
N GLY A 110 -8.66 -10.88 -2.74
CA GLY A 110 -10.10 -11.13 -2.71
C GLY A 110 -10.90 -9.85 -2.78
N LEU A 111 -12.16 -9.95 -2.39
CA LEU A 111 -13.05 -8.79 -2.21
C LEU A 111 -13.50 -8.68 -0.76
N THR A 112 -13.73 -7.43 -0.38
CA THR A 112 -14.41 -7.06 0.86
C THR A 112 -15.22 -5.79 0.59
N CYS A 113 -15.76 -5.17 1.63
CA CYS A 113 -16.44 -3.90 1.51
C CYS A 113 -16.26 -3.02 2.75
N TYR A 114 -16.65 -1.75 2.63
CA TYR A 114 -16.56 -0.77 3.71
C TYR A 114 -17.34 -1.22 4.95
N LYS A 115 -18.51 -1.84 4.76
CA LYS A 115 -19.33 -2.42 5.83
C LYS A 115 -18.56 -3.48 6.63
N ASP A 116 -17.91 -4.41 5.94
CA ASP A 116 -17.13 -5.47 6.59
C ASP A 116 -15.94 -4.88 7.35
N TYR A 117 -15.26 -3.88 6.79
CA TYR A 117 -14.18 -3.17 7.46
C TYR A 117 -14.64 -2.55 8.79
N LEU A 118 -15.79 -1.87 8.79
CA LEU A 118 -16.35 -1.30 10.01
C LEU A 118 -16.72 -2.37 11.05
N GLY A 119 -17.26 -3.50 10.60
CA GLY A 119 -17.66 -4.60 11.47
C GLY A 119 -16.51 -5.49 11.94
N THR A 120 -15.31 -5.37 11.35
CA THR A 120 -14.14 -6.22 11.67
C THR A 120 -12.93 -5.39 12.10
N ASN A 121 -12.17 -4.81 11.16
CA ASN A 121 -10.96 -4.04 11.40
C ASN A 121 -11.20 -2.84 12.35
N TRP A 122 -12.31 -2.12 12.19
CA TRP A 122 -12.66 -0.96 13.02
C TRP A 122 -13.57 -1.31 14.21
N SER A 123 -13.85 -2.61 14.41
CA SER A 123 -14.72 -3.08 15.48
C SER A 123 -13.99 -3.04 16.83
N SER A 124 -14.74 -2.80 17.91
CA SER A 124 -14.24 -2.99 19.27
C SER A 124 -13.87 -4.44 19.57
N GLN A 125 -14.33 -5.39 18.75
CA GLN A 125 -14.03 -6.83 18.87
C GLN A 125 -12.82 -7.28 18.02
N VAL A 126 -12.05 -6.37 17.41
CA VAL A 126 -10.94 -6.73 16.51
C VAL A 126 -9.95 -7.72 17.12
N GLU A 127 -9.58 -7.56 18.41
CA GLU A 127 -8.65 -8.48 19.08
C GLU A 127 -9.26 -9.88 19.32
N GLU A 128 -10.55 -9.96 19.58
CA GLU A 128 -11.26 -11.25 19.69
C GLU A 128 -11.32 -11.95 18.32
N LEU A 129 -11.64 -11.19 17.25
CA LEU A 129 -11.65 -11.70 15.89
C LEU A 129 -10.27 -12.23 15.47
N ARG A 130 -9.19 -11.56 15.88
CA ARG A 130 -7.81 -12.03 15.62
C ARG A 130 -7.51 -13.34 16.35
N GLN A 131 -7.90 -13.45 17.63
CA GLN A 131 -7.71 -14.68 18.41
C GLN A 131 -8.51 -15.83 17.81
N ARG A 132 -9.75 -15.59 17.42
CA ARG A 132 -10.60 -16.57 16.74
C ARG A 132 -10.04 -16.98 15.39
N GLY A 133 -9.58 -16.02 14.59
CA GLY A 133 -8.92 -16.28 13.30
C GLY A 133 -7.74 -17.25 13.45
N GLU A 134 -6.88 -17.02 14.43
CA GLU A 134 -5.76 -17.92 14.75
C GLU A 134 -6.25 -19.32 15.15
N VAL A 135 -7.23 -19.43 16.04
CA VAL A 135 -7.70 -20.72 16.56
C VAL A 135 -8.48 -21.53 15.53
N GLU A 136 -9.34 -20.88 14.75
CA GLU A 136 -10.27 -21.53 13.83
C GLU A 136 -9.66 -21.75 12.44
N TYR A 137 -8.76 -20.87 12.00
CA TYR A 137 -8.21 -20.84 10.63
C TYR A 137 -6.68 -20.87 10.57
N GLY A 138 -5.98 -20.74 11.71
CA GLY A 138 -4.51 -20.66 11.73
C GLY A 138 -3.98 -19.34 11.15
N ASP A 139 -4.82 -18.31 11.06
CA ASP A 139 -4.46 -16.99 10.56
C ASP A 139 -5.24 -15.91 11.32
N PRO A 140 -4.57 -15.01 12.06
CA PRO A 140 -5.24 -13.99 12.85
C PRO A 140 -5.94 -12.92 11.98
N LEU A 141 -5.71 -12.91 10.67
CA LEU A 141 -6.35 -12.00 9.73
C LEU A 141 -7.53 -12.63 8.98
N ALA A 142 -7.80 -13.93 9.19
CA ALA A 142 -8.84 -14.68 8.48
C ALA A 142 -10.24 -14.05 8.65
N LEU A 143 -10.55 -13.52 9.83
CA LEU A 143 -11.84 -12.90 10.16
C LEU A 143 -11.85 -11.37 9.99
N LEU A 144 -10.83 -10.79 9.33
CA LEU A 144 -10.73 -9.35 9.08
C LEU A 144 -10.90 -9.03 7.59
N ALA A 145 -11.59 -7.92 7.31
CA ALA A 145 -11.86 -7.43 5.96
C ALA A 145 -10.58 -7.10 5.19
N GLN A 146 -9.57 -6.51 5.86
CA GLN A 146 -8.25 -6.20 5.29
C GLN A 146 -8.32 -5.49 3.92
N PRO A 147 -9.02 -4.35 3.80
CA PRO A 147 -9.07 -3.61 2.55
C PRO A 147 -7.66 -3.13 2.15
N LEU A 148 -7.29 -3.35 0.89
CA LEU A 148 -6.01 -2.92 0.35
C LEU A 148 -6.04 -1.42 0.07
N GLY A 149 -5.19 -0.67 0.77
CA GLY A 149 -4.91 0.74 0.47
C GLY A 149 -3.78 0.90 -0.54
N VAL A 150 -3.78 2.04 -1.22
CA VAL A 150 -2.73 2.47 -2.14
C VAL A 150 -2.28 3.90 -1.80
N GLY A 151 -1.02 4.23 -2.07
CA GLY A 151 -0.50 5.58 -1.82
C GLY A 151 0.82 5.82 -2.52
N ALA A 152 1.16 7.10 -2.72
CA ALA A 152 2.35 7.52 -3.44
C ALA A 152 3.21 8.51 -2.67
N VAL A 153 4.54 8.27 -2.70
CA VAL A 153 5.52 9.31 -2.34
C VAL A 153 5.73 10.20 -3.58
N LEU A 154 4.92 11.24 -3.70
CA LEU A 154 4.90 12.11 -4.87
C LEU A 154 5.99 13.19 -4.79
N PHE A 155 6.83 13.28 -5.83
CA PHE A 155 7.87 14.30 -5.97
C PHE A 155 7.48 15.39 -6.96
N THR A 156 7.68 16.64 -6.58
CA THR A 156 7.62 17.79 -7.48
C THR A 156 8.91 17.94 -8.29
N HIS A 157 8.85 18.68 -9.40
CA HIS A 157 9.99 18.98 -10.27
C HIS A 157 11.15 19.66 -9.51
N ASP A 158 10.84 20.51 -8.54
CA ASP A 158 11.81 21.22 -7.71
C ASP A 158 12.30 20.40 -6.50
N GLY A 159 12.05 19.09 -6.48
CA GLY A 159 12.62 18.17 -5.51
C GLY A 159 11.98 18.23 -4.12
N HIS A 160 10.67 18.48 -4.04
CA HIS A 160 9.89 18.36 -2.81
C HIS A 160 8.99 17.14 -2.85
N VAL A 161 8.70 16.62 -1.66
CA VAL A 161 7.74 15.54 -1.44
C VAL A 161 6.44 16.16 -1.00
N VAL A 162 5.35 15.73 -1.63
CA VAL A 162 4.01 16.21 -1.32
C VAL A 162 3.42 15.37 -0.19
N LEU A 163 2.99 16.06 0.86
CA LEU A 163 2.19 15.52 1.96
C LEU A 163 0.90 16.33 2.08
N ILE A 164 -0.10 15.72 2.69
CA ILE A 164 -1.39 16.34 3.00
C ILE A 164 -1.60 16.36 4.51
N ARG A 165 -2.34 17.35 5.01
CA ARG A 165 -2.84 17.37 6.39
C ARG A 165 -4.28 16.87 6.40
N ARG A 166 -4.51 15.69 6.95
CA ARG A 166 -5.87 15.14 7.10
C ARG A 166 -6.74 16.07 7.95
N SER A 167 -8.00 16.23 7.58
CA SER A 167 -8.96 16.99 8.37
C SER A 167 -9.07 16.46 9.80
N GLN A 168 -9.46 17.29 10.77
CA GLN A 168 -9.79 16.78 12.12
C GLN A 168 -11.14 16.05 12.17
N ARG A 169 -11.92 16.11 11.09
CA ARG A 169 -13.28 15.56 11.01
C ARG A 169 -13.33 14.15 10.41
N VAL A 170 -12.24 13.63 9.89
CA VAL A 170 -12.19 12.25 9.38
C VAL A 170 -12.20 11.25 10.53
N ALA A 171 -12.72 10.05 10.26
CA ALA A 171 -12.83 9.00 11.27
C ALA A 171 -11.46 8.41 11.68
N GLU A 172 -10.50 8.35 10.75
CA GLU A 172 -9.17 7.78 10.97
C GLU A 172 -8.08 8.84 10.83
N ALA A 173 -7.11 8.83 11.76
CA ALA A 173 -5.89 9.64 11.70
C ALA A 173 -6.13 11.15 11.54
N GLY A 174 -7.18 11.70 12.18
CA GLY A 174 -7.53 13.11 12.08
C GLY A 174 -6.38 14.05 12.48
N GLY A 175 -6.11 15.04 11.63
CA GLY A 175 -5.02 16.02 11.83
C GLY A 175 -3.60 15.51 11.58
N GLN A 176 -3.42 14.23 11.25
CA GLN A 176 -2.11 13.67 10.91
C GLN A 176 -1.69 14.05 9.49
N LEU A 177 -0.39 14.02 9.24
CA LEU A 177 0.17 14.10 7.90
C LEU A 177 0.06 12.76 7.20
N ASP A 178 -0.32 12.80 5.94
CA ASP A 178 -0.40 11.63 5.08
C ASP A 178 0.26 11.89 3.72
N ILE A 179 0.41 10.83 2.95
CA ILE A 179 0.73 10.87 1.53
C ILE A 179 -0.57 10.81 0.70
N PRO A 180 -0.59 11.34 -0.54
CA PRO A 180 -1.72 11.14 -1.44
C PRO A 180 -1.97 9.63 -1.68
N GLY A 181 -3.24 9.22 -1.59
CA GLY A 181 -3.63 7.82 -1.70
C GLY A 181 -5.07 7.56 -1.25
N GLY A 182 -5.47 6.30 -1.28
CA GLY A 182 -6.83 5.90 -0.94
C GLY A 182 -7.05 4.39 -0.99
N HIS A 183 -8.31 3.97 -1.14
CA HIS A 183 -8.71 2.57 -1.14
C HIS A 183 -9.50 2.24 -2.41
N PRO A 184 -8.87 1.61 -3.41
CA PRO A 184 -9.47 1.41 -4.73
C PRO A 184 -10.77 0.60 -4.67
N GLU A 185 -11.74 1.00 -5.49
CA GLU A 185 -13.03 0.31 -5.64
C GLU A 185 -13.03 -0.51 -6.93
N PRO A 186 -13.20 -1.85 -6.85
CA PRO A 186 -13.18 -2.72 -8.02
C PRO A 186 -14.38 -2.46 -8.95
N GLU A 187 -14.13 -1.95 -10.17
CA GLU A 187 -15.16 -1.73 -11.20
C GLU A 187 -15.15 -2.80 -12.31
N VAL A 188 -14.00 -3.41 -12.58
CA VAL A 188 -13.79 -4.25 -13.77
C VAL A 188 -13.52 -5.72 -13.41
N GLY A 189 -14.34 -6.64 -13.94
CA GLY A 189 -14.02 -8.09 -13.96
C GLY A 189 -14.43 -8.88 -12.71
N TRP A 190 -15.21 -8.29 -11.81
CA TRP A 190 -15.70 -8.96 -10.61
C TRP A 190 -17.22 -9.12 -10.67
N MET A 191 -17.70 -10.03 -11.54
CA MET A 191 -19.09 -10.48 -11.44
C MET A 191 -19.21 -11.44 -10.26
N MET A 192 -19.85 -10.99 -9.18
CA MET A 192 -20.34 -11.84 -8.10
C MET A 192 -21.58 -12.58 -8.60
N ASP A 193 -21.40 -13.82 -9.08
CA ASP A 193 -22.50 -14.79 -9.09
C ASP A 193 -22.34 -15.71 -7.88
N GLY A 194 -23.45 -16.21 -7.32
CA GLY A 194 -23.58 -16.79 -5.97
C GLY A 194 -22.72 -18.03 -5.63
N CYS A 195 -21.70 -18.36 -6.42
CA CYS A 195 -20.74 -19.42 -6.19
C CYS A 195 -19.29 -19.05 -6.62
N GLY A 196 -18.94 -17.76 -6.68
CA GLY A 196 -17.56 -17.30 -6.84
C GLY A 196 -17.33 -16.33 -8.00
N VAL A 197 -16.20 -15.62 -7.92
CA VAL A 197 -15.77 -14.61 -8.89
C VAL A 197 -15.32 -15.32 -10.17
N ARG A 198 -16.08 -15.17 -11.26
CA ARG A 198 -15.67 -15.68 -12.57
C ARG A 198 -15.16 -14.53 -13.42
N ASP A 199 -13.92 -14.68 -13.86
CA ASP A 199 -13.24 -13.85 -14.88
C ASP A 199 -12.48 -12.61 -14.37
N GLN A 200 -11.58 -12.82 -13.40
CA GLN A 200 -10.50 -11.86 -13.19
C GLN A 200 -9.52 -11.94 -14.36
N ARG A 201 -9.32 -10.81 -15.06
CA ARG A 201 -8.14 -10.59 -15.90
C ARG A 201 -7.07 -9.98 -14.99
N PRO A 202 -6.04 -10.73 -14.55
CA PRO A 202 -5.07 -10.23 -13.57
C PRO A 202 -4.42 -8.92 -13.99
N GLU A 203 -4.20 -8.75 -15.30
CA GLU A 203 -3.64 -7.54 -15.89
C GLU A 203 -4.57 -6.33 -15.73
N ALA A 204 -5.90 -6.54 -15.77
CA ALA A 204 -6.87 -5.47 -15.53
C ALA A 204 -6.87 -5.04 -14.06
N VAL A 205 -6.82 -6.00 -13.12
CA VAL A 205 -6.72 -5.71 -11.68
C VAL A 205 -5.42 -4.96 -11.37
N VAL A 206 -4.30 -5.40 -11.95
CA VAL A 206 -3.02 -4.69 -11.84
C VAL A 206 -3.15 -3.26 -12.39
N SER A 207 -3.70 -3.10 -13.59
CA SER A 207 -3.91 -1.78 -14.19
C SER A 207 -4.79 -0.88 -13.32
N GLU A 208 -5.81 -1.42 -12.69
CA GLU A 208 -6.72 -0.72 -11.79
C GLU A 208 -6.02 -0.26 -10.50
N LEU A 209 -5.18 -1.11 -9.89
CA LEU A 209 -4.38 -0.72 -8.73
C LEU A 209 -3.40 0.42 -9.02
N PHE A 210 -2.75 0.42 -10.19
CA PHE A 210 -1.86 1.51 -10.58
C PHE A 210 -2.64 2.77 -11.00
N SER A 211 -3.77 2.60 -11.69
CA SER A 211 -4.58 3.73 -12.16
C SER A 211 -5.28 4.44 -11.00
N SER A 212 -5.72 3.71 -9.98
CA SER A 212 -6.34 4.28 -8.79
C SER A 212 -5.39 5.20 -8.04
N VAL A 213 -4.12 4.84 -7.86
CA VAL A 213 -3.12 5.77 -7.26
C VAL A 213 -3.05 7.10 -8.04
N CYS A 214 -3.03 7.04 -9.37
CA CYS A 214 -3.01 8.24 -10.20
C CYS A 214 -4.32 9.04 -10.10
N ALA A 215 -5.47 8.36 -9.97
CA ALA A 215 -6.76 8.99 -9.77
C ALA A 215 -6.81 9.72 -8.42
N GLU A 216 -6.39 9.08 -7.32
CA GLU A 216 -6.35 9.68 -5.99
C GLU A 216 -5.45 10.93 -5.96
N ILE A 217 -4.26 10.85 -6.58
CA ILE A 217 -3.37 12.02 -6.74
C ILE A 217 -4.09 13.14 -7.52
N ARG A 218 -4.79 12.81 -8.59
CA ARG A 218 -5.50 13.81 -9.40
C ARG A 218 -6.64 14.47 -8.63
N ASP A 219 -7.41 13.68 -7.89
CA ASP A 219 -8.61 14.15 -7.21
C ASP A 219 -8.28 14.95 -5.95
N GLU A 220 -7.17 14.60 -5.28
CA GLU A 220 -6.74 15.25 -4.04
C GLU A 220 -5.73 16.39 -4.24
N VAL A 221 -4.72 16.23 -5.09
CA VAL A 221 -3.67 17.24 -5.31
C VAL A 221 -3.72 17.92 -6.68
N VAL A 222 -4.70 17.58 -7.52
CA VAL A 222 -5.02 18.29 -8.78
C VAL A 222 -3.82 18.31 -9.75
N VAL A 223 -3.05 17.21 -9.81
CA VAL A 223 -1.93 17.05 -10.75
C VAL A 223 -2.39 16.29 -11.99
N THR A 224 -2.16 16.85 -13.18
CA THR A 224 -2.77 16.39 -14.44
C THR A 224 -1.85 15.64 -15.41
N ASP A 225 -0.54 15.53 -15.14
CA ASP A 225 0.39 14.95 -16.11
C ASP A 225 1.50 14.13 -15.43
N SER A 226 1.38 12.81 -15.46
CA SER A 226 2.53 11.88 -15.53
C SER A 226 2.06 10.43 -15.64
N ASP A 227 2.57 9.72 -16.64
CA ASP A 227 2.47 8.25 -16.80
C ASP A 227 3.22 7.46 -15.69
N LEU A 228 3.83 8.15 -14.72
CA LEU A 228 4.55 7.55 -13.60
C LEU A 228 3.97 8.07 -12.27
N PRO A 229 3.49 7.20 -11.36
CA PRO A 229 2.76 7.59 -10.13
C PRO A 229 3.62 8.30 -9.06
N VAL A 230 4.84 8.74 -9.39
CA VAL A 230 5.86 9.16 -8.41
C VAL A 230 6.46 10.54 -8.73
N HIS A 231 6.46 10.99 -9.99
CA HIS A 231 7.10 12.25 -10.39
C HIS A 231 6.13 13.19 -11.09
N CYS A 232 5.93 14.34 -10.49
CA CYS A 232 5.18 15.46 -11.03
C CYS A 232 6.11 16.43 -11.77
N SER A 233 5.70 16.86 -12.96
CA SER A 233 6.42 17.87 -13.76
C SER A 233 6.28 19.29 -13.20
N LEU A 234 5.37 19.50 -12.24
CA LEU A 234 5.10 20.80 -11.62
C LEU A 234 6.00 21.04 -10.41
N THR A 235 6.30 22.31 -10.16
CA THR A 235 6.98 22.78 -8.95
C THR A 235 6.06 22.74 -7.73
N SER A 236 6.65 22.80 -6.53
CA SER A 236 5.88 22.83 -5.28
C SER A 236 4.89 24.00 -5.20
N ASP A 237 5.25 25.18 -5.73
CA ASP A 237 4.36 26.34 -5.76
C ASP A 237 3.19 26.17 -6.74
N GLU A 238 3.42 25.54 -7.89
CA GLU A 238 2.37 25.23 -8.87
C GLU A 238 1.39 24.19 -8.32
N VAL A 239 1.90 23.11 -7.70
CA VAL A 239 1.06 22.11 -7.04
C VAL A 239 0.25 22.74 -5.91
N ARG A 240 0.86 23.60 -5.08
CA ARG A 240 0.13 24.33 -4.02
C ARG A 240 -0.99 25.19 -4.61
N SER A 241 -0.72 25.88 -5.71
CA SER A 241 -1.72 26.72 -6.39
C SER A 241 -2.89 25.90 -6.94
N LEU A 242 -2.62 24.72 -7.51
CA LEU A 242 -3.66 23.82 -8.01
C LEU A 242 -4.49 23.21 -6.88
N TYR A 243 -3.86 22.74 -5.81
CA TYR A 243 -4.55 22.25 -4.61
C TYR A 243 -5.57 23.26 -4.08
N TRP A 244 -5.17 24.53 -3.92
CA TRP A 244 -6.06 25.58 -3.39
C TRP A 244 -7.09 26.11 -4.40
N LYS A 245 -6.94 25.84 -5.70
CA LYS A 245 -8.04 26.05 -6.66
C LYS A 245 -9.17 25.05 -6.45
N GLY A 246 -8.89 23.93 -5.78
CA GLY A 246 -9.84 22.88 -5.44
C GLY A 246 -9.95 21.81 -6.53
N GLY A 247 -10.27 20.60 -6.09
CA GLY A 247 -10.64 19.42 -6.88
C GLY A 247 -11.93 18.81 -6.35
N ALA A 248 -12.32 17.64 -6.86
CA ALA A 248 -13.52 16.93 -6.40
C ALA A 248 -13.48 16.62 -4.90
N GLU A 249 -12.28 16.35 -4.36
CA GLU A 249 -12.06 15.88 -2.99
C GLU A 249 -11.27 16.88 -2.11
N ALA A 250 -11.25 18.16 -2.46
CA ALA A 250 -10.54 19.21 -1.71
C ALA A 250 -11.08 19.50 -0.28
N HIS A 251 -11.89 18.60 0.27
CA HIS A 251 -12.49 18.69 1.60
C HIS A 251 -11.97 17.60 2.56
N GLU A 252 -11.28 16.56 2.07
CA GLU A 252 -10.75 15.48 2.91
C GLU A 252 -9.47 15.92 3.65
N SER A 253 -8.60 16.63 2.96
CA SER A 253 -7.43 17.30 3.53
C SER A 253 -7.71 18.78 3.79
N THR A 254 -6.93 19.36 4.71
CA THR A 254 -7.07 20.75 5.16
C THR A 254 -5.86 21.62 4.85
N ASP A 255 -4.76 21.00 4.44
CA ASP A 255 -3.53 21.68 4.07
C ASP A 255 -2.66 20.76 3.20
N ILE A 256 -1.74 21.37 2.45
CA ILE A 256 -0.75 20.68 1.62
C ILE A 256 0.66 21.11 2.06
N VAL A 257 1.51 20.14 2.38
CA VAL A 257 2.83 20.34 2.97
C VAL A 257 3.90 19.79 2.04
N PHE A 258 4.98 20.55 1.87
CA PHE A 258 6.09 20.18 0.99
C PHE A 258 7.36 19.98 1.80
N LEU A 259 7.97 18.81 1.66
CA LEU A 259 9.23 18.49 2.32
C LEU A 259 10.37 18.39 1.32
N SER A 260 11.45 19.13 1.52
CA SER A 260 12.62 19.05 0.63
C SER A 260 13.24 17.65 0.65
N ARG A 261 13.46 17.08 -0.54
CA ARG A 261 13.98 15.71 -0.74
C ARG A 261 15.34 15.48 -0.07
N THR A 262 16.27 16.43 -0.17
CA THR A 262 17.66 16.29 0.26
C THR A 262 17.88 16.38 1.77
N VAL A 263 16.93 16.96 2.50
CA VAL A 263 17.06 17.16 3.96
C VAL A 263 15.99 16.39 4.74
N SER A 264 14.84 16.07 4.12
CA SER A 264 13.68 15.61 4.88
C SER A 264 13.45 14.11 4.78
N LEU A 265 13.28 13.51 3.60
CA LEU A 265 12.86 12.11 3.54
C LEU A 265 13.93 11.11 4.01
N GLU A 266 15.20 11.29 3.67
CA GLU A 266 16.26 10.37 4.11
C GLU A 266 16.51 10.44 5.62
N GLN A 267 16.17 11.58 6.24
CA GLN A 267 16.38 11.86 7.66
C GLN A 267 15.07 11.81 8.48
N LEU A 268 13.94 11.52 7.84
CA LEU A 268 12.64 11.37 8.51
C LEU A 268 12.61 10.01 9.19
N HIS A 269 13.16 9.96 10.40
CA HIS A 269 13.25 8.78 11.24
C HIS A 269 12.42 8.95 12.52
N ARG A 270 12.27 7.89 13.32
CA ARG A 270 11.39 7.87 14.51
C ARG A 270 11.59 8.99 15.52
N SER A 271 12.79 9.54 15.64
CA SER A 271 13.10 10.64 16.57
C SER A 271 12.88 12.04 15.98
N SER A 272 12.50 12.15 14.71
CA SER A 272 12.19 13.45 14.09
C SER A 272 10.83 13.94 14.59
N PRO A 273 10.66 15.21 14.98
CA PRO A 273 9.38 15.71 15.48
C PRO A 273 8.21 15.42 14.51
N LEU A 274 8.45 15.64 13.22
CA LEU A 274 7.50 15.38 12.14
C LEU A 274 7.07 13.91 12.02
N TRP A 275 7.89 12.95 12.48
CA TRP A 275 7.53 11.53 12.46
C TRP A 275 6.29 11.24 13.32
N SER A 276 6.16 11.94 14.45
CA SER A 276 5.00 11.77 15.34
C SER A 276 3.70 12.28 14.71
N GLU A 277 3.81 13.19 13.75
CA GLU A 277 2.67 13.76 13.02
C GLU A 277 2.20 12.89 11.86
N LEU A 278 3.03 11.97 11.34
CA LEU A 278 2.63 11.09 10.25
C LEU A 278 1.67 9.99 10.70
N CYS A 279 0.65 9.72 9.88
CA CYS A 279 -0.20 8.55 10.04
C CYS A 279 0.59 7.24 9.75
N PRO A 280 0.07 6.06 10.16
CA PRO A 280 0.76 4.80 9.96
C PRO A 280 1.07 4.45 8.48
N SER A 281 0.14 4.71 7.56
CA SER A 281 0.32 4.47 6.11
C SER A 281 1.48 5.30 5.54
N ALA A 282 1.51 6.61 5.83
CA ALA A 282 2.59 7.50 5.40
C ALA A 282 3.94 7.10 5.98
N LYS A 283 4.00 6.68 7.26
CA LYS A 283 5.23 6.11 7.84
C LYS A 283 5.72 4.89 7.05
N GLY A 284 4.82 3.99 6.70
CA GLY A 284 5.12 2.82 5.88
C GLY A 284 5.70 3.19 4.52
N ALA A 285 5.09 4.16 3.84
CA ALA A 285 5.56 4.65 2.55
C ALA A 285 6.96 5.30 2.63
N VAL A 286 7.20 6.13 3.65
CA VAL A 286 8.52 6.74 3.90
C VAL A 286 9.58 5.66 4.15
N MET A 287 9.29 4.67 5.00
CA MET A 287 10.21 3.56 5.28
C MET A 287 10.52 2.76 4.03
N LEU A 288 9.51 2.48 3.20
CA LEU A 288 9.70 1.74 1.95
C LEU A 288 10.54 2.53 0.94
N TYR A 289 10.28 3.83 0.80
CA TYR A 289 11.08 4.72 -0.05
C TYR A 289 12.55 4.75 0.38
N GLN A 290 12.82 4.95 1.67
CA GLN A 290 14.17 4.92 2.25
C GLN A 290 14.88 3.58 2.02
N ARG A 291 14.14 2.48 2.01
CA ARG A 291 14.67 1.13 1.86
C ARG A 291 14.97 0.75 0.40
N VAL A 292 14.09 1.14 -0.52
CA VAL A 292 14.18 0.82 -1.95
C VAL A 292 15.13 1.77 -2.67
N ARG A 293 15.22 3.05 -2.22
CA ARG A 293 16.02 4.11 -2.85
C ARG A 293 15.88 4.10 -4.38
N PRO A 294 14.67 4.34 -4.92
CA PRO A 294 14.40 4.20 -6.35
C PRO A 294 15.30 5.08 -7.23
N ASP A 295 15.90 6.13 -6.67
CA ASP A 295 16.74 7.08 -7.38
C ASP A 295 18.25 6.77 -7.38
N GLY A 296 18.67 5.69 -6.70
CA GLY A 296 20.07 5.30 -6.55
C GLY A 296 20.90 6.26 -5.68
N ASP A 297 22.12 5.83 -5.33
CA ASP A 297 23.10 6.63 -4.57
C ASP A 297 23.70 7.71 -5.50
N GLN A 298 22.96 8.79 -5.77
CA GLN A 298 23.44 9.90 -6.62
C GLN A 298 24.61 10.68 -6.01
N SER A 299 25.09 10.30 -4.82
CA SER A 299 26.29 10.84 -4.16
C SER A 299 27.58 10.64 -4.96
N MET A 300 27.59 9.78 -5.99
CA MET A 300 28.76 9.50 -6.84
C MET A 300 28.84 10.34 -8.14
N LEU A 301 27.80 11.09 -8.52
CA LEU A 301 27.77 11.86 -9.78
C LEU A 301 28.27 13.32 -9.66
N HIS A 302 28.77 13.73 -8.48
CA HIS A 302 29.36 15.06 -8.27
C HIS A 302 30.86 15.06 -7.93
N LYS A 303 31.55 13.92 -8.06
CA LYS A 303 33.02 13.86 -7.96
C LYS A 303 33.62 13.52 -9.31
N GLY A 304 33.58 14.47 -10.25
CA GLY A 304 34.09 14.21 -11.59
C GLY A 304 34.31 15.42 -12.51
N THR A 305 34.42 16.64 -11.98
CA THR A 305 34.92 17.76 -12.79
C THR A 305 35.77 18.71 -11.92
N THR A 306 37.02 18.32 -11.67
CA THR A 306 38.09 19.29 -11.43
C THR A 306 39.01 19.24 -12.63
N ALA A 307 38.93 20.30 -13.43
CA ALA A 307 39.82 20.57 -14.54
C ALA A 307 41.26 20.78 -14.03
N HIS A 308 42.21 20.16 -14.74
CA HIS A 308 43.56 20.69 -14.97
C HIS A 308 44.00 20.25 -16.36
#